data_AF-A0A2Z6RA62-F1
#
_entry.id   AF-A0A2Z6RA62-F1
#
_cell.length_a   1.000
_cell.length_b   1.000
_cell.length_c   1.000
_cell.angle_alpha   90.00
_cell.angle_beta   90.00
_cell.angle_gamma   90.00
#
_symmetry.space_group_name_H-M   'P 1'
#
loop_
_entity.id
_entity.type
_entity.pdbx_description
1 polymer ?
#
loop_
_entity_poly.entity_id
_entity_poly.type
_entity_poly.pdbx_seq_one_letter_code
_entity_poly.pdbx_strand_id
1 'polypeptide(L)'
;MFVRISFITLIISFLIEISVSSPYRQYPVHNVSYHYRGYTYDLADTCVNFLDWQQNAYKICYESNIADNDIYDGELTSPDWSIGYQLCTKLQNFPHDNVLCTDNVLWWDGWVGQKYCNDMHIHLKGLDDDLSWSYNIINGNDYCSYP
;
A
#
# COMPACT_ATOMS: atom_id res chain seq x y z
N MET A 1 -11.17 -34.62 -56.62
CA MET A 1 -10.00 -34.14 -55.87
C MET A 1 -10.32 -32.72 -55.45
N PHE A 2 -10.58 -32.44 -54.17
CA PHE A 2 -10.59 -31.12 -53.49
C PHE A 2 -11.41 -31.26 -52.20
N VAL A 3 -10.81 -31.86 -51.17
CA VAL A 3 -11.28 -31.75 -49.77
C VAL A 3 -10.04 -31.49 -48.93
N ARG A 4 -9.49 -30.27 -49.00
CA ARG A 4 -8.35 -29.86 -48.18
C ARG A 4 -8.36 -28.36 -47.90
N ILE A 5 -9.49 -27.78 -47.47
CA ILE A 5 -9.49 -26.43 -46.89
C ILE A 5 -10.58 -26.34 -45.80
N SER A 6 -10.50 -27.16 -44.74
CA SER A 6 -11.39 -26.96 -43.58
C SER A 6 -10.81 -27.33 -42.21
N PHE A 7 -9.56 -27.79 -42.13
CA PHE A 7 -8.98 -28.20 -40.84
C PHE A 7 -7.97 -27.23 -40.23
N ILE A 8 -7.39 -26.30 -41.01
CA ILE A 8 -6.34 -25.40 -40.50
C ILE A 8 -6.92 -24.12 -39.89
N THR A 9 -8.07 -23.65 -40.38
CA THR A 9 -8.75 -22.46 -39.84
C THR A 9 -9.50 -22.70 -38.53
N LEU A 10 -9.79 -23.95 -38.15
CA LEU A 10 -10.46 -24.24 -36.88
C LEU A 10 -9.49 -24.29 -35.69
N ILE A 11 -8.22 -24.67 -35.94
CA ILE A 11 -7.20 -24.79 -34.88
C ILE A 11 -6.65 -23.43 -34.48
N ILE A 12 -6.54 -22.49 -35.43
CA ILE A 12 -6.07 -21.13 -35.15
C ILE A 12 -7.09 -20.34 -34.34
N SER A 13 -8.40 -20.52 -34.58
CA SER A 13 -9.46 -19.89 -33.79
C SER A 13 -9.59 -20.47 -32.38
N PHE A 14 -9.21 -21.73 -32.17
CA PHE A 14 -9.24 -22.38 -30.85
C PHE A 14 -8.02 -22.01 -29.98
N LEU A 15 -6.97 -21.44 -30.57
CA LEU A 15 -5.76 -21.01 -29.87
C LEU A 15 -5.77 -19.52 -29.49
N ILE A 16 -6.73 -18.74 -29.97
CA ILE A 16 -6.83 -17.29 -29.70
C ILE A 16 -7.78 -16.98 -28.53
N GLU A 17 -8.55 -17.96 -28.05
CA GLU A 17 -9.35 -17.86 -26.82
C GLU A 17 -8.69 -18.58 -25.62
N ILE A 18 -7.36 -18.71 -25.62
CA ILE A 18 -6.66 -18.59 -24.33
C ILE A 18 -6.74 -17.10 -23.99
N SER A 19 -7.92 -16.69 -23.55
CA SER A 19 -8.06 -15.50 -22.75
C SER A 19 -6.95 -15.62 -21.71
N VAL A 20 -6.04 -14.66 -21.76
CA VAL A 20 -5.14 -14.39 -20.65
C VAL A 20 -6.07 -13.87 -19.55
N SER A 21 -6.89 -14.77 -18.99
CA SER A 21 -7.26 -14.66 -17.60
C SER A 21 -5.92 -14.75 -16.91
N SER A 22 -5.32 -13.58 -16.65
CA SER A 22 -4.27 -13.49 -15.66
C SER A 22 -4.79 -14.31 -14.49
N PRO A 23 -4.10 -15.36 -14.03
CA PRO A 23 -4.44 -15.89 -12.72
C PRO A 23 -4.45 -14.65 -11.82
N TYR A 24 -5.57 -14.40 -11.13
CA TYR A 24 -5.61 -13.34 -10.11
C TYR A 24 -4.39 -13.59 -9.26
N ARG A 25 -3.36 -12.76 -9.44
CA ARG A 25 -2.04 -13.08 -8.92
C ARG A 25 -2.13 -12.79 -7.44
N GLN A 26 -2.28 -13.85 -6.66
CA GLN A 26 -2.36 -13.75 -5.22
C GLN A 26 -0.97 -13.64 -4.65
N TYR A 27 -0.82 -12.68 -3.76
CA TYR A 27 0.34 -12.41 -2.94
C TYR A 27 -0.02 -12.71 -1.49
N PRO A 28 0.98 -13.05 -0.66
CA PRO A 28 0.76 -13.22 0.76
C PRO A 28 0.11 -11.97 1.38
N VAL A 29 -0.75 -12.20 2.36
CA VAL A 29 -1.36 -11.13 3.15
C VAL A 29 -0.40 -10.74 4.27
N HIS A 30 -0.21 -9.43 4.45
CA HIS A 30 0.69 -8.84 5.44
C HIS A 30 -0.08 -7.88 6.34
N ASN A 31 0.44 -7.61 7.53
CA ASN A 31 -0.08 -6.55 8.38
C ASN A 31 0.86 -5.34 8.31
N VAL A 32 0.29 -4.18 8.05
CA VAL A 32 0.97 -2.88 8.04
C VAL A 32 0.53 -2.15 9.29
N SER A 33 1.41 -2.07 10.28
CA SER A 33 1.18 -1.23 11.45
C SER A 33 1.99 0.05 11.31
N TYR A 34 1.41 1.17 11.69
CA TYR A 34 2.04 2.48 11.60
C TYR A 34 1.81 3.27 12.88
N HIS A 35 2.79 4.08 13.22
CA HIS A 35 2.78 5.03 14.33
C HIS A 35 3.29 6.38 13.83
N TYR A 36 2.55 7.45 14.09
CA TYR A 36 2.90 8.82 13.77
C TYR A 36 3.31 9.58 15.02
N ARG A 37 4.45 10.26 14.93
CA ARG A 37 4.97 11.14 15.98
C ARG A 37 5.58 12.41 15.40
N GLY A 38 5.94 13.35 16.27
CA GLY A 38 6.44 14.67 15.89
C GLY A 38 5.29 15.68 15.77
N TYR A 39 5.22 16.42 14.67
CA TYR A 39 4.16 17.40 14.45
C TYR A 39 2.89 16.75 13.90
N THR A 40 2.05 16.26 14.82
CA THR A 40 0.84 15.50 14.45
C THR A 40 -0.47 16.24 14.73
N TYR A 41 -0.41 17.46 15.28
CA TYR A 41 -1.60 18.25 15.64
C TYR A 41 -2.52 18.56 14.46
N ASP A 42 -1.95 18.75 13.28
CA ASP A 42 -2.63 19.13 12.04
C ASP A 42 -2.94 17.94 11.12
N LEU A 43 -2.76 16.72 11.63
CA LEU A 43 -2.97 15.51 10.85
C LEU A 43 -4.47 15.25 10.65
N ALA A 44 -4.90 15.18 9.39
CA ALA A 44 -6.30 15.03 9.01
C ALA A 44 -6.65 13.60 8.57
N ASP A 45 -5.74 12.95 7.86
CA ASP A 45 -5.88 11.54 7.49
C ASP A 45 -4.54 10.79 7.58
N THR A 46 -4.65 9.48 7.78
CA THR A 46 -3.55 8.53 7.63
C THR A 46 -4.00 7.45 6.68
N CYS A 47 -3.20 7.17 5.66
CA CYS A 47 -3.58 6.26 4.59
C CYS A 47 -2.46 5.29 4.22
N VAL A 48 -2.85 4.04 3.97
CA VAL A 48 -2.02 3.02 3.34
C VAL A 48 -2.45 2.92 1.88
N ASN A 49 -1.51 3.17 0.97
CA ASN A 49 -1.69 2.99 -0.46
C ASN A 49 -1.15 1.61 -0.85
N PHE A 50 -2.03 0.62 -0.98
CA PHE A 50 -1.64 -0.71 -1.47
C PHE A 50 -1.49 -0.70 -2.98
N LEU A 51 -0.37 -1.25 -3.48
CA LEU A 51 -0.06 -1.29 -4.90
C LEU A 51 -0.39 -2.65 -5.50
N ASP A 52 -1.03 -2.65 -6.67
CA ASP A 52 -1.18 -3.87 -7.47
C ASP A 52 0.06 -4.13 -8.33
N TRP A 53 0.07 -5.23 -9.08
CA TRP A 53 1.21 -5.60 -9.94
C TRP A 53 1.50 -4.60 -11.08
N GLN A 54 0.52 -3.78 -11.45
CA GLN A 54 0.66 -2.68 -12.42
C GLN A 54 1.09 -1.37 -11.73
N GLN A 55 1.31 -1.42 -10.41
CA GLN A 55 1.62 -0.28 -9.55
C GLN A 55 0.48 0.74 -9.46
N ASN A 56 -0.77 0.33 -9.70
CA ASN A 56 -1.92 1.14 -9.36
C ASN A 56 -2.10 1.16 -7.85
N ALA A 57 -2.23 2.35 -7.28
CA ALA A 57 -2.43 2.56 -5.85
C ALA A 57 -3.91 2.53 -5.47
N TYR A 58 -4.25 1.71 -4.50
CA TYR A 58 -5.56 1.70 -3.84
C TYR A 58 -5.38 2.18 -2.40
N LYS A 59 -6.01 3.32 -2.13
CA LYS A 59 -5.87 4.07 -0.88
C LYS A 59 -6.91 3.59 0.14
N ILE A 60 -6.46 3.18 1.32
CA ILE A 60 -7.29 2.91 2.50
C ILE A 60 -6.89 3.88 3.59
N CYS A 61 -7.84 4.68 4.07
CA CYS A 61 -7.58 5.73 5.06
C CYS A 61 -8.34 5.53 6.35
N TYR A 62 -7.72 5.99 7.42
CA TYR A 62 -8.40 6.39 8.63
C TYR A 62 -8.53 7.91 8.60
N GLU A 63 -9.76 8.37 8.47
CA GLU A 63 -10.09 9.79 8.59
C GLU A 63 -10.27 10.12 10.07
N SER A 64 -9.68 11.22 10.51
CA SER A 64 -9.96 11.76 11.84
C SER A 64 -11.34 12.43 11.82
N ASN A 65 -12.22 12.02 12.73
CA ASN A 65 -13.11 13.00 13.31
C ASN A 65 -12.23 13.79 14.28
N ILE A 66 -12.09 15.10 14.07
CA ILE A 66 -11.20 16.05 14.82
C ILE A 66 -11.28 15.90 16.37
N ALA A 67 -12.28 15.18 16.90
CA ALA A 67 -12.44 14.87 18.31
C ALA A 67 -11.67 13.62 18.82
N ASP A 68 -11.24 12.70 17.94
CA ASP A 68 -10.58 11.45 18.33
C ASP A 68 -9.08 11.49 18.00
N ASN A 69 -8.26 11.40 19.04
CA ASN A 69 -6.79 11.36 18.99
C ASN A 69 -6.22 10.04 18.46
N ASP A 70 -6.99 9.22 17.74
CA ASP A 70 -6.63 7.84 17.40
C ASP A 70 -6.01 7.67 16.00
N ILE A 71 -5.83 8.77 15.24
CA ILE A 71 -5.22 8.74 13.90
C ILE A 71 -3.70 8.52 13.90
N TYR A 72 -3.06 8.59 15.06
CA TYR A 72 -1.61 8.44 15.18
C TYR A 72 -1.16 6.99 15.02
N ASP A 73 -2.02 6.02 15.36
CA ASP A 73 -1.68 4.61 15.38
C ASP A 73 -2.70 3.79 14.61
N GLY A 74 -2.21 2.77 13.91
CA GLY A 74 -3.12 1.83 13.26
C GLY A 74 -2.46 0.57 12.77
N GLU A 75 -3.30 -0.37 12.37
CA GLU A 75 -2.90 -1.60 11.71
C GLU A 75 -3.90 -1.94 10.61
N LEU A 76 -3.39 -2.21 9.41
CA LEU A 76 -4.17 -2.63 8.26
C LEU A 76 -3.63 -3.93 7.69
N THR A 77 -4.54 -4.82 7.35
CA THR A 77 -4.22 -6.05 6.63
C THR A 77 -4.21 -5.79 5.13
N SER A 78 -3.15 -6.19 4.45
CA SER A 78 -3.01 -5.99 3.01
C SER A 78 -4.00 -6.86 2.23
N PRO A 79 -4.52 -6.37 1.09
CA PRO A 79 -5.25 -7.20 0.16
C PRO A 79 -4.35 -8.31 -0.41
N ASP A 80 -4.95 -9.45 -0.76
CA ASP A 80 -4.24 -10.61 -1.33
C ASP A 80 -3.73 -10.38 -2.76
N TRP A 81 -4.03 -9.24 -3.38
CA TRP A 81 -3.50 -8.86 -4.69
C TRP A 81 -2.34 -7.84 -4.60
N SER A 82 -2.07 -7.30 -3.42
CA SER A 82 -1.09 -6.24 -3.20
C SER A 82 0.35 -6.77 -3.32
N ILE A 83 1.23 -6.02 -3.98
CA ILE A 83 2.67 -6.32 -4.08
C ILE A 83 3.54 -5.48 -3.17
N GLY A 84 2.94 -4.49 -2.52
CA GLY A 84 3.61 -3.54 -1.67
C GLY A 84 2.68 -2.41 -1.26
N TYR A 85 3.23 -1.44 -0.54
CA TYR A 85 2.49 -0.27 -0.09
C TYR A 85 3.37 0.97 0.03
N GLN A 86 2.69 2.12 0.11
CA GLN A 86 3.25 3.40 0.50
C GLN A 86 2.38 4.00 1.61
N LEU A 87 2.98 4.60 2.63
CA LEU A 87 2.23 5.32 3.66
C LEU A 87 2.14 6.79 3.28
N CYS A 88 0.96 7.38 3.45
CA CYS A 88 0.73 8.80 3.24
C CYS A 88 -0.15 9.38 4.34
N THR A 89 0.00 10.68 4.59
CA THR A 89 -0.84 11.45 5.51
C THR A 89 -1.16 12.81 4.92
N LYS A 90 -2.36 13.31 5.19
CA LYS A 90 -2.75 14.69 4.91
C LYS A 90 -2.59 15.55 6.15
N LEU A 91 -1.87 16.67 6.01
CA LEU A 91 -1.85 17.76 6.97
C LEU A 91 -2.85 18.83 6.52
N GLN A 92 -3.67 19.33 7.45
CA GLN A 92 -4.56 20.48 7.26
C GLN A 92 -4.04 21.69 8.02
N ASN A 93 -4.20 22.88 7.45
CA ASN A 93 -3.97 24.18 8.12
C ASN A 93 -2.52 24.59 8.43
N PHE A 94 -1.49 23.96 7.88
CA PHE A 94 -0.11 24.46 8.00
C PHE A 94 0.79 24.06 6.83
N PRO A 95 1.43 24.99 6.09
CA PRO A 95 0.94 26.32 5.65
C PRO A 95 -0.18 26.25 4.58
N HIS A 96 -0.45 25.08 4.02
CA HIS A 96 -1.54 24.74 3.10
C HIS A 96 -1.89 23.26 3.28
N ASP A 97 -3.03 22.79 2.75
CA ASP A 97 -3.32 21.35 2.68
C ASP A 97 -2.18 20.63 1.94
N ASN A 98 -1.49 19.74 2.64
CA ASN A 98 -0.34 19.01 2.10
C ASN A 98 -0.53 17.50 2.27
N VAL A 99 -0.07 16.72 1.31
CA VAL A 99 -0.06 15.26 1.38
C VAL A 99 1.40 14.82 1.40
N LEU A 100 1.80 14.25 2.54
CA LEU A 100 3.13 13.70 2.73
C LEU A 100 3.07 12.19 2.55
N CYS A 101 3.98 11.64 1.75
CA CYS A 101 4.09 10.20 1.53
C CYS A 101 5.51 9.74 1.81
N THR A 102 5.70 8.47 2.15
CA THR A 102 7.04 7.88 2.27
C THR A 102 7.76 7.96 0.93
N ASP A 103 9.05 8.33 0.95
CA ASP A 103 9.86 8.46 -0.27
C ASP A 103 10.00 7.16 -1.08
N ASN A 104 9.84 6.02 -0.39
CA ASN A 104 9.97 4.70 -1.01
C ASN A 104 8.68 3.89 -0.83
N VAL A 105 8.47 3.02 -1.79
CA VAL A 105 7.52 1.91 -1.71
C VAL A 105 8.17 0.76 -0.94
N LEU A 106 7.43 0.19 0.00
CA LEU A 106 7.78 -1.11 0.55
C LEU A 106 7.15 -2.22 -0.27
N TRP A 107 8.02 -3.07 -0.83
CA TRP A 107 7.62 -4.28 -1.52
C TRP A 107 7.63 -5.46 -0.54
N TRP A 108 6.81 -6.48 -0.81
CA TRP A 108 6.71 -7.68 0.02
C TRP A 108 7.85 -8.69 -0.18
N ASP A 109 8.82 -8.38 -1.03
CA ASP A 109 9.83 -9.29 -1.55
C ASP A 109 10.85 -9.71 -0.48
N GLY A 110 10.48 -10.74 0.28
CA GLY A 110 11.39 -11.45 1.20
C GLY A 110 10.76 -11.90 2.50
N TRP A 111 9.54 -11.46 2.83
CA TRP A 111 9.00 -11.57 4.19
C TRP A 111 7.51 -11.92 4.22
N VAL A 112 7.18 -13.09 3.67
CA VAL A 112 5.82 -13.67 3.59
C VAL A 112 5.13 -13.69 4.95
N GLY A 113 3.92 -13.12 5.03
CA GLY A 113 3.06 -13.17 6.23
C GLY A 113 3.60 -12.41 7.45
N GLN A 114 4.64 -11.61 7.29
CA GLN A 114 5.19 -10.79 8.37
C GLN A 114 4.36 -9.52 8.60
N LYS A 115 4.57 -8.91 9.77
CA LYS A 115 4.06 -7.58 10.10
C LYS A 115 5.15 -6.53 9.88
N TYR A 116 4.79 -5.44 9.23
CA TYR A 116 5.64 -4.29 8.98
C TYR A 116 5.26 -3.18 9.94
N CYS A 117 6.15 -2.85 10.85
CA CYS A 117 5.98 -1.80 11.85
C CYS A 117 6.65 -0.53 11.33
N ASN A 118 5.87 0.53 11.11
CA ASN A 118 6.32 1.75 10.46
C ASN A 118 6.30 2.90 11.47
N ASP A 119 7.47 3.46 11.76
CA ASP A 119 7.61 4.67 12.57
C ASP A 119 7.68 5.88 11.63
N MET A 120 6.65 6.71 11.68
CA MET A 120 6.42 7.88 10.84
C MET A 120 6.68 9.14 11.66
N HIS A 121 7.69 9.92 11.30
CA HIS A 121 8.06 11.11 12.06
C HIS A 121 7.98 12.37 11.20
N ILE A 122 6.98 13.20 11.51
CA ILE A 122 6.69 14.45 10.82
C ILE A 122 7.53 15.57 11.44
N HIS A 123 8.36 16.17 10.60
CA HIS A 123 9.24 17.28 10.95
C HIS A 123 8.72 18.60 10.39
N LEU A 124 8.71 19.63 11.23
CA LEU A 124 8.61 21.01 10.77
C LEU A 124 10.00 21.53 10.37
N LYS A 125 10.16 21.93 9.12
CA LYS A 125 11.36 22.57 8.58
C LYS A 125 11.04 24.00 8.16
N GLY A 126 10.86 24.88 9.15
CA GLY A 126 10.50 26.27 8.92
C GLY A 126 9.03 26.41 8.51
N LEU A 127 8.77 26.69 7.23
CA LEU A 127 7.43 26.71 6.64
C LEU A 127 7.11 25.43 5.83
N ASP A 128 8.08 24.53 5.67
CA ASP A 128 7.88 23.26 4.96
C ASP A 128 7.75 22.09 5.95
N ASP A 129 7.10 21.02 5.51
CA ASP A 129 6.98 19.76 6.25
C ASP A 129 7.77 18.65 5.56
N ASP A 130 8.31 17.74 6.36
CA ASP A 130 9.01 16.56 5.88
C ASP A 130 8.57 15.33 6.67
N LEU A 131 8.35 14.22 5.95
CA LEU A 131 7.96 12.95 6.53
C LEU A 131 9.14 12.00 6.49
N SER A 132 9.83 11.88 7.63
CA SER A 132 10.82 10.82 7.80
C SER A 132 10.14 9.53 8.20
N TRP A 133 10.71 8.41 7.75
CA TRP A 133 10.12 7.10 7.97
C TRP A 133 11.20 6.06 8.21
N SER A 134 10.94 5.17 9.16
CA SER A 134 11.71 3.95 9.39
C SER A 134 10.78 2.77 9.61
N TYR A 135 11.27 1.57 9.35
CA TYR A 135 10.47 0.36 9.54
C TYR A 135 11.29 -0.80 10.07
N ASN A 136 10.60 -1.70 10.75
CA ASN A 136 11.10 -3.01 11.11
C ASN A 136 10.07 -4.09 10.79
N ILE A 137 10.56 -5.28 10.48
CA ILE A 137 9.73 -6.43 10.11
C ILE A 137 9.78 -7.42 11.27
N ILE A 138 8.61 -7.83 11.75
CA ILE A 138 8.45 -8.77 12.86
C ILE A 138 7.50 -9.89 12.49
N ASN A 139 7.43 -10.92 13.34
CA ASN A 139 6.46 -11.99 13.17
C ASN A 139 5.04 -11.42 13.23
N GLY A 140 4.11 -11.93 12.42
CA GLY A 140 2.76 -11.42 12.29
C GLY A 140 1.98 -11.30 13.61
N ASN A 141 2.33 -12.13 14.60
CA ASN A 141 1.68 -12.14 15.91
C ASN A 141 2.37 -11.27 16.98
N ASP A 142 3.55 -10.73 16.68
CA ASP A 142 4.30 -9.90 17.62
C ASP A 142 3.75 -8.45 17.61
N TYR A 143 4.03 -7.72 18.70
CA TYR A 143 3.66 -6.32 18.83
C TYR A 143 4.77 -5.43 18.29
N CYS A 144 4.38 -4.38 17.56
CA CYS A 144 5.30 -3.33 17.15
C CYS A 144 5.79 -2.54 18.36
N SER A 145 7.08 -2.20 18.34
CA SER A 145 7.70 -1.28 19.30
C SER A 145 8.26 -0.12 18.52
N TYR A 146 7.83 1.09 18.87
CA TYR A 146 8.28 2.33 18.24
C TYR A 146 9.31 3.04 19.14
N PRO A 147 10.29 3.77 18.58
CA PRO A 147 11.33 4.48 19.33
C PRO A 147 10.81 5.63 20.20
#